data_AF-A0A955MNL9-F1
#
_entry.id   AF-A0A955MNL9-F1
#
_cell.length_a   1.000
_cell.length_b   1.000
_cell.length_c   1.000
_cell.angle_alpha   90.00
_cell.angle_beta   90.00
_cell.angle_gamma   90.00
#
_symmetry.space_group_name_H-M   'P 1'
#
loop_
_entity.id
_entity.type
_entity.pdbx_description
1 polymer ?
#
loop_
_entity_poly.entity_id
_entity_poly.type
_entity_poly.pdbx_seq_one_letter_code
_entity_poly.pdbx_strand_id
1 'polypeptide(L)'
;MRINPPDPWVLIGKIGKAHGLDGSVRVWPEADLGEIFDNQVPLKIWFPSKEPGMDLAPLSVQETSEAWLVRWEGVTDREAARSLCNAWIVALREDLPEPEEDRAYWDDLIGARVETKEGENIGVVIEIHEGPAQDALEIERENGGRFLLPLSEEVDADLERSRVEGEPNRLKVNMPDGIIQATSLEPLDRPRKRVRREQARERVKNRQRDE
;
A
#
# COMPACT_ATOMS: atom_id res chain seq x y z
N MET A 1 -2.59 10.96 8.56
CA MET A 1 -1.87 11.74 7.55
C MET A 1 -0.66 10.93 7.18
N ARG A 2 -0.67 10.30 6.00
CA ARG A 2 0.49 9.63 5.39
C ARG A 2 1.44 10.72 4.90
N ILE A 3 2.73 10.47 4.94
CA ILE A 3 3.76 11.38 4.41
C ILE A 3 4.33 10.78 3.13
N ASN A 4 4.88 11.62 2.27
CA ASN A 4 5.66 11.17 1.11
C ASN A 4 7.12 11.55 1.35
N PRO A 5 7.98 10.62 1.77
CA PRO A 5 9.41 10.89 1.86
C PRO A 5 9.97 11.29 0.48
N PRO A 6 10.94 12.22 0.42
CA PRO A 6 11.67 12.46 -0.82
C PRO A 6 12.58 11.28 -1.13
N ASP A 7 12.89 11.08 -2.41
CA ASP A 7 13.92 10.12 -2.80
C ASP A 7 15.27 10.43 -2.11
N PRO A 8 16.06 9.41 -1.73
CA PRO A 8 15.86 7.98 -2.00
C PRO A 8 15.07 7.22 -0.91
N TRP A 9 14.34 7.92 -0.04
CA TRP A 9 13.67 7.31 1.11
C TRP A 9 12.31 6.72 0.76
N VAL A 10 12.03 5.52 1.29
CA VAL A 10 10.74 4.84 1.17
C VAL A 10 10.07 4.75 2.53
N LEU A 11 8.75 4.99 2.57
CA LEU A 11 7.97 4.92 3.80
C LEU A 11 7.66 3.47 4.16
N ILE A 12 8.09 3.03 5.34
CA ILE A 12 7.95 1.64 5.80
C ILE A 12 6.78 1.48 6.77
N GLY A 13 6.55 2.48 7.63
CA GLY A 13 5.48 2.41 8.60
C GLY A 13 5.44 3.59 9.54
N LYS A 14 4.48 3.54 10.47
CA LYS A 14 4.27 4.56 11.48
C LYS A 14 4.37 4.02 12.88
N ILE A 15 5.18 4.67 13.71
CA ILE A 15 5.27 4.37 15.14
C ILE A 15 4.08 4.98 15.88
N GLY A 16 3.41 4.14 16.64
CA GLY A 16 2.25 4.45 17.45
C GLY A 16 2.53 4.57 18.93
N LYS A 17 1.48 4.32 19.71
CA LYS A 17 1.55 4.41 21.17
C LYS A 17 2.43 3.29 21.71
N ALA A 18 3.17 3.62 22.76
CA ALA A 18 3.83 2.63 23.62
C ALA A 18 2.84 1.54 24.07
N HIS A 19 3.35 0.32 24.15
CA HIS A 19 2.68 -0.88 24.59
C HIS A 19 3.46 -1.48 25.76
N GLY A 20 2.78 -1.84 26.85
CA GLY A 20 3.46 -2.36 28.03
C GLY A 20 4.39 -1.37 28.73
N LEU A 21 5.38 -1.91 29.43
CA LEU A 21 6.38 -1.15 30.21
C LEU A 21 7.83 -1.39 29.74
N ASP A 22 8.04 -2.32 28.81
CA ASP A 22 9.35 -2.83 28.39
C ASP A 22 9.94 -2.11 27.17
N GLY A 23 9.35 -0.98 26.77
CA GLY A 23 9.76 -0.22 25.59
C GLY A 23 9.09 -0.62 24.28
N SER A 24 8.19 -1.60 24.29
CA SER A 24 7.45 -2.00 23.09
C SER A 24 6.58 -0.84 22.55
N VAL A 25 6.49 -0.73 21.22
CA VAL A 25 5.62 0.23 20.52
C VAL A 25 4.74 -0.49 19.52
N ARG A 26 3.55 0.07 19.24
CA ARG A 26 2.77 -0.32 18.07
C ARG A 26 3.42 0.28 16.82
N VAL A 27 3.48 -0.48 15.73
CA VAL A 27 3.89 -0.02 14.41
C VAL A 27 2.78 -0.37 13.42
N TRP A 28 2.29 0.63 12.70
CA TRP A 28 1.37 0.40 11.59
C TRP A 28 2.18 0.27 10.30
N PRO A 29 2.03 -0.84 9.57
CA PRO A 29 2.75 -1.05 8.32
C PRO A 29 2.26 -0.09 7.23
N GLU A 30 3.19 0.43 6.45
CA GLU A 30 2.94 1.03 5.12
C GLU A 30 3.65 0.21 4.01
N ALA A 31 4.48 -0.76 4.40
CA ALA A 31 5.13 -1.79 3.59
C ALA A 31 5.03 -3.15 4.30
N ASP A 32 5.53 -4.22 3.65
CA ASP A 32 5.56 -5.57 4.22
C ASP A 32 6.62 -5.67 5.33
N LEU A 33 6.18 -5.50 6.57
CA LEU A 33 7.08 -5.52 7.72
C LEU A 33 7.69 -6.91 7.97
N GLY A 34 7.00 -8.00 7.60
CA GLY A 34 7.54 -9.34 7.74
C GLY A 34 8.78 -9.50 6.87
N GLU A 35 8.64 -9.18 5.59
CA GLU A 35 9.74 -9.21 4.62
C GLU A 35 10.88 -8.27 5.01
N ILE A 36 10.57 -7.06 5.47
CA ILE A 36 11.56 -6.07 5.91
C ILE A 36 12.37 -6.56 7.12
N PHE A 37 11.71 -7.18 8.10
CA PHE A 37 12.40 -7.69 9.29
C PHE A 37 13.20 -8.96 8.99
N ASP A 38 12.66 -9.86 8.15
CA ASP A 38 13.33 -11.11 7.75
C ASP A 38 14.60 -10.83 6.93
N ASN A 39 14.57 -9.80 6.07
CA ASN A 39 15.73 -9.35 5.29
C ASN A 39 16.67 -8.40 6.06
N GLN A 40 16.36 -8.07 7.31
CA GLN A 40 17.18 -7.18 8.16
C GLN A 40 17.47 -5.81 7.51
N VAL A 41 16.49 -5.26 6.79
CA VAL A 41 16.63 -3.96 6.11
C VAL A 41 17.02 -2.86 7.11
N PRO A 42 18.02 -2.01 6.82
CA PRO A 42 18.34 -0.85 7.64
C PRO A 42 17.17 0.14 7.73
N LEU A 43 16.66 0.33 8.95
CA LEU A 43 15.54 1.23 9.21
C LEU A 43 16.02 2.51 9.91
N LYS A 44 15.42 3.64 9.54
CA LYS A 44 15.62 4.92 10.23
C LYS A 44 14.30 5.48 10.74
N ILE A 45 14.37 6.14 11.88
CA ILE A 45 13.29 6.97 12.37
C ILE A 45 13.27 8.29 11.60
N TRP A 46 12.07 8.75 11.28
CA TRP A 46 11.84 10.04 10.67
C TRP A 46 10.74 10.82 11.39
N PHE A 47 11.09 12.01 11.84
CA PHE A 47 10.13 13.01 12.29
C PHE A 47 9.98 14.04 11.17
N PRO A 48 8.78 14.35 10.67
CA PRO A 48 8.61 15.20 9.47
C PRO A 48 9.23 16.61 9.56
N SER A 49 9.60 17.05 10.76
CA SER A 49 10.29 18.32 11.02
C SER A 49 11.83 18.23 11.02
N LYS A 50 12.40 17.06 10.74
CA LYS A 50 13.85 16.77 10.78
C LYS A 50 14.25 15.83 9.64
N GLU A 51 15.52 15.75 9.32
CA GLU A 51 16.04 14.68 8.45
C GLU A 51 15.94 13.31 9.18
N PRO A 52 15.76 12.19 8.45
CA PRO A 52 15.87 10.86 9.03
C PRO A 52 17.27 10.68 9.64
N GLY A 53 17.36 10.19 10.88
CA GLY A 53 18.65 10.30 11.57
C GLY A 53 18.99 9.25 12.63
N MET A 54 18.00 8.61 13.25
CA MET A 54 18.28 7.55 14.24
C MET A 54 18.01 6.20 13.61
N ASP A 55 19.00 5.31 13.65
CA ASP A 55 18.83 3.93 13.23
C ASP A 55 17.87 3.20 14.18
N LEU A 56 17.07 2.30 13.61
CA LEU A 56 16.13 1.45 14.31
C LEU A 56 16.51 -0.01 14.07
N ALA A 57 17.03 -0.67 15.11
CA ALA A 57 17.30 -2.10 15.09
C ALA A 57 16.22 -2.84 15.90
N PRO A 58 15.41 -3.73 15.30
CA PRO A 58 14.37 -4.45 16.02
C PRO A 58 14.98 -5.56 16.91
N LEU A 59 14.67 -5.55 18.20
CA LEU A 59 15.02 -6.62 19.16
C LEU A 59 13.97 -7.73 19.22
N SER A 60 12.70 -7.38 19.01
CA SER A 60 11.60 -8.34 18.93
C SER A 60 10.46 -7.74 18.13
N VAL A 61 9.88 -8.55 17.26
CA VAL A 61 8.75 -8.20 16.43
C VAL A 61 7.65 -9.23 16.63
N GLN A 62 6.41 -8.76 16.74
CA GLN A 62 5.25 -9.64 16.84
C GLN A 62 4.11 -9.02 16.05
N GLU A 63 3.62 -9.74 15.05
CA GLU A 63 2.42 -9.36 14.34
C GLU A 63 1.17 -9.57 15.21
N THR A 64 0.24 -8.62 15.13
CA THR A 64 -1.09 -8.73 15.74
C THR A 64 -2.15 -8.37 14.72
N SER A 65 -3.42 -8.64 15.04
CA SER A 65 -4.54 -8.35 14.13
C SER A 65 -4.76 -6.87 13.79
N GLU A 66 -4.08 -5.94 14.47
CA GLU A 66 -4.27 -4.48 14.27
C GLU A 66 -2.99 -3.71 13.92
N ALA A 67 -1.82 -4.25 14.27
CA ALA A 67 -0.51 -3.59 14.16
C ALA A 67 0.61 -4.59 14.46
N TRP A 68 1.85 -4.18 14.24
CA TRP A 68 3.02 -4.88 14.77
C TRP A 68 3.36 -4.34 16.16
N LEU A 69 3.73 -5.23 17.09
CA LEU A 69 4.40 -4.86 18.34
C LEU A 69 5.89 -5.02 18.13
N VAL A 70 6.62 -3.91 18.24
CA VAL A 70 8.06 -3.90 18.00
C VAL A 70 8.77 -3.30 19.20
N ARG A 71 9.83 -3.97 19.65
CA ARG A 71 10.78 -3.41 20.61
C ARG A 71 12.08 -3.11 19.87
N TRP A 72 12.54 -1.87 19.96
CA TRP A 72 13.76 -1.43 19.31
C TRP A 72 14.93 -1.46 20.28
N GLU A 73 16.15 -1.65 19.75
CA GLU A 73 17.37 -1.48 20.52
C GLU A 73 17.45 -0.07 21.11
N GLY A 74 17.88 0.05 22.36
CA GLY A 74 17.95 1.32 23.09
C GLY A 74 16.60 1.87 23.59
N VAL A 75 15.47 1.26 23.23
CA VAL A 75 14.13 1.63 23.73
C VAL A 75 13.69 0.63 24.78
N THR A 76 14.06 0.89 26.03
CA THR A 76 13.94 -0.10 27.13
C THR A 76 12.78 0.14 28.08
N ASP A 77 12.10 1.29 27.96
CA ASP A 77 11.01 1.66 28.85
C ASP A 77 9.90 2.45 28.14
N ARG A 78 8.80 2.64 28.86
CA ARG A 78 7.61 3.33 28.36
C ARG A 78 7.86 4.79 27.98
N GLU A 79 8.79 5.49 28.63
CA GLU A 79 9.09 6.89 28.34
C GLU A 79 9.88 7.01 27.03
N ALA A 80 10.92 6.18 26.87
CA ALA A 80 11.65 6.04 25.61
C ALA A 80 10.69 5.68 24.46
N ALA A 81 9.81 4.70 24.66
CA ALA A 81 8.81 4.32 23.66
C ALA A 81 7.85 5.47 23.29
N ARG A 82 7.44 6.27 24.29
CA ARG A 82 6.57 7.44 24.06
C ARG A 82 7.26 8.52 23.25
N SER A 83 8.58 8.70 23.39
CA SER A 83 9.35 9.69 22.63
C SER A 83 9.33 9.42 21.12
N LEU A 84 9.14 8.15 20.72
CA LEU A 84 9.05 7.74 19.31
C LEU A 84 7.63 7.80 18.76
N CYS A 85 6.63 8.06 19.61
CA CYS A 85 5.23 8.05 19.20
C CYS A 85 4.97 9.10 18.12
N ASN A 86 4.25 8.70 17.06
CA ASN A 86 3.99 9.47 15.84
C ASN A 86 5.18 9.71 14.91
N ALA A 87 6.34 9.13 15.20
CA ALA A 87 7.41 9.07 14.24
C ALA A 87 7.07 8.10 13.09
N TRP A 88 7.80 8.23 12.01
CA TRP A 88 7.73 7.36 10.84
C TRP A 88 8.98 6.51 10.76
N ILE A 89 8.86 5.39 10.06
CA ILE A 89 9.95 4.49 9.76
C ILE A 89 10.19 4.61 8.26
N VAL A 90 11.45 4.83 7.88
CA VAL A 90 11.88 4.89 6.49
C VAL A 90 13.08 3.98 6.26
N ALA A 91 13.26 3.54 5.02
CA ALA A 91 14.45 2.82 4.55
C ALA A 91 14.93 3.45 3.24
N LEU A 92 16.18 3.17 2.84
CA LEU A 92 16.64 3.53 1.51
C LEU A 92 16.03 2.58 0.48
N ARG A 93 15.69 3.11 -0.71
CA ARG A 93 15.20 2.31 -1.83
C ARG A 93 16.12 1.13 -2.16
N GLU A 94 17.43 1.35 -2.13
CA GLU A 94 18.45 0.36 -2.48
C GLU A 94 18.59 -0.79 -1.48
N ASP A 95 18.13 -0.57 -0.24
CA ASP A 95 18.20 -1.57 0.84
C ASP A 95 16.95 -2.47 0.88
N LEU A 96 15.90 -2.10 0.15
CA LEU A 96 14.67 -2.89 0.12
C LEU A 96 14.89 -4.16 -0.69
N PRO A 97 14.31 -5.30 -0.25
CA PRO A 97 14.26 -6.48 -1.09
C PRO A 97 13.60 -6.13 -2.43
N GLU A 98 14.07 -6.75 -3.50
CA GLU A 98 13.42 -6.61 -4.79
C GLU A 98 11.96 -7.01 -4.62
N PRO A 99 11.00 -6.15 -4.98
CA PRO A 99 9.60 -6.51 -4.88
C PRO A 99 9.37 -7.81 -5.65
N GLU A 100 8.63 -8.74 -5.05
CA GLU A 100 8.14 -9.93 -5.75
C GLU A 100 7.61 -9.52 -7.13
N GLU A 101 7.87 -10.32 -8.18
CA GLU A 101 7.62 -9.95 -9.58
C GLU A 101 6.21 -9.37 -9.80
N ASP A 102 5.23 -9.83 -9.02
CA ASP A 102 3.85 -9.38 -9.02
C ASP A 102 3.64 -7.98 -8.39
N ARG A 103 4.38 -7.61 -7.32
CA ARG A 103 4.31 -6.27 -6.69
C ARG A 103 5.07 -5.21 -7.47
N ALA A 104 6.22 -5.57 -8.04
CA ALA A 104 6.97 -4.69 -8.94
C ALA A 104 6.12 -4.27 -10.15
N TYR A 105 5.33 -5.22 -10.65
CA TYR A 105 4.39 -5.01 -11.75
C TYR A 105 3.29 -3.99 -11.40
N TRP A 106 2.77 -4.00 -10.16
CA TRP A 106 1.67 -3.11 -9.76
C TRP A 106 2.08 -1.64 -9.64
N ASP A 107 3.23 -1.37 -9.04
CA ASP A 107 3.75 0.00 -8.94
C ASP A 107 4.09 0.56 -10.33
N ASP A 108 4.54 -0.29 -11.26
CA ASP A 108 4.80 0.11 -12.64
C ASP A 108 3.52 0.33 -13.47
N LEU A 109 2.39 -0.24 -13.05
CA LEU A 109 1.10 -0.12 -13.72
C LEU A 109 0.37 1.19 -13.38
N ILE A 110 0.47 1.69 -12.15
CA ILE A 110 -0.19 2.94 -11.77
C ILE A 110 0.38 4.11 -12.57
N GLY A 111 -0.48 4.85 -13.27
CA GLY A 111 -0.09 5.94 -14.16
C GLY A 111 0.36 5.49 -15.56
N ALA A 112 0.39 4.18 -15.84
CA ALA A 112 0.65 3.68 -17.17
C ALA A 112 -0.47 4.07 -18.16
N ARG A 113 -0.09 4.43 -19.38
CA ARG A 113 -1.03 4.65 -20.48
C ARG A 113 -1.48 3.31 -21.03
N VAL A 114 -2.78 3.09 -21.05
CA VAL A 114 -3.38 1.86 -21.58
C VAL A 114 -3.73 2.07 -23.03
N GLU A 115 -3.18 1.24 -23.91
CA GLU A 115 -3.37 1.31 -25.36
C GLU A 115 -3.74 -0.07 -25.90
N THR A 116 -4.52 -0.14 -26.99
CA THR A 116 -4.69 -1.40 -27.70
C THR A 116 -3.39 -1.84 -28.38
N LYS A 117 -3.28 -3.09 -28.82
CA LYS A 117 -2.12 -3.53 -29.62
C LYS A 117 -1.96 -2.74 -30.93
N GLU A 118 -3.05 -2.16 -31.43
CA GLU A 118 -3.08 -1.28 -32.61
C GLU A 118 -2.69 0.18 -32.28
N GLY A 119 -2.45 0.50 -31.00
CA GLY A 119 -2.02 1.81 -30.52
C GLY A 119 -3.17 2.79 -30.26
N GLU A 120 -4.42 2.32 -30.16
CA GLU A 120 -5.54 3.17 -29.77
C GLU A 120 -5.48 3.46 -28.28
N ASN A 121 -5.48 4.75 -27.88
CA ASN A 121 -5.48 5.13 -26.48
C ASN A 121 -6.80 4.80 -25.81
N ILE A 122 -6.73 4.02 -24.74
CA ILE A 122 -7.88 3.62 -23.92
C ILE A 122 -7.99 4.53 -22.69
N GLY A 123 -6.87 4.92 -22.08
CA GLY A 123 -6.84 5.76 -20.89
C GLY A 123 -5.58 5.60 -20.05
N VAL A 124 -5.68 5.90 -18.76
CA VAL A 124 -4.58 5.79 -17.79
C VAL A 124 -5.03 4.95 -16.60
N VAL A 125 -4.18 4.05 -16.12
CA VAL A 125 -4.44 3.31 -14.89
C VAL A 125 -4.36 4.25 -13.70
N ILE A 126 -5.42 4.34 -12.91
CA ILE A 126 -5.49 5.20 -11.73
C ILE A 126 -5.50 4.43 -10.41
N GLU A 127 -5.89 3.15 -10.44
CA GLU A 127 -5.96 2.29 -9.25
C GLU A 127 -5.92 0.81 -9.66
N ILE A 128 -5.49 -0.06 -8.74
CA ILE A 128 -5.56 -1.51 -8.87
C ILE A 128 -6.48 -2.02 -7.75
N HIS A 129 -7.48 -2.81 -8.14
CA HIS A 129 -8.43 -3.43 -7.24
C HIS A 129 -8.08 -4.90 -7.06
N GLU A 130 -7.51 -5.25 -5.91
CA GLU A 130 -7.23 -6.63 -5.56
C GLU A 130 -8.52 -7.40 -5.27
N GLY A 131 -8.74 -8.48 -6.01
CA GLY A 131 -9.94 -9.29 -5.90
C GLY A 131 -9.63 -10.71 -5.41
N PRO A 132 -10.56 -11.38 -4.69
CA PRO A 132 -10.35 -12.75 -4.21
C PRO A 132 -10.29 -13.81 -5.32
N ALA A 133 -10.59 -13.43 -6.57
CA ALA A 133 -10.60 -14.31 -7.73
C ALA A 133 -9.67 -13.82 -8.84
N GLN A 134 -9.62 -12.50 -9.06
CA GLN A 134 -8.74 -11.83 -10.02
C GLN A 134 -8.65 -10.35 -9.64
N ASP A 135 -7.55 -9.72 -10.01
CA ASP A 135 -7.35 -8.28 -9.85
C ASP A 135 -7.97 -7.51 -11.02
N ALA A 136 -8.22 -6.22 -10.83
CA ALA A 136 -8.74 -5.36 -11.87
C ALA A 136 -8.09 -3.97 -11.85
N LEU A 137 -7.76 -3.45 -13.03
CA LEU A 137 -7.25 -2.09 -13.20
C LEU A 137 -8.43 -1.12 -13.33
N GLU A 138 -8.43 -0.04 -12.54
CA GLU A 138 -9.32 1.10 -12.80
C GLU A 138 -8.64 2.04 -13.79
N ILE A 139 -9.31 2.26 -14.92
CA ILE A 139 -8.79 3.08 -16.03
C ILE A 139 -9.65 4.32 -16.18
N GLU A 140 -9.02 5.49 -16.20
CA GLU A 140 -9.63 6.77 -16.53
C GLU A 140 -9.39 7.12 -17.99
N ARG A 141 -10.48 7.31 -18.75
CA ARG A 141 -10.47 7.76 -20.14
C ARG A 141 -10.22 9.25 -20.21
N GLU A 142 -9.76 9.75 -21.35
CA GLU A 142 -9.57 11.19 -21.58
C GLU A 142 -10.85 12.03 -21.39
N ASN A 143 -12.03 11.43 -21.62
CA ASN A 143 -13.31 12.09 -21.39
C ASN A 143 -13.77 12.09 -19.91
N GLY A 144 -12.92 11.62 -18.99
CA GLY A 144 -13.20 11.48 -17.56
C GLY A 144 -14.04 10.27 -17.17
N GLY A 145 -14.47 9.45 -18.14
CA GLY A 145 -15.16 8.20 -17.88
C GLY A 145 -14.21 7.16 -17.28
N ARG A 146 -14.69 6.36 -16.33
CA ARG A 146 -13.90 5.33 -15.67
C ARG A 146 -14.51 3.95 -15.88
N PHE A 147 -13.67 2.93 -15.96
CA PHE A 147 -14.10 1.55 -16.03
C PHE A 147 -13.05 0.62 -15.41
N LEU A 148 -13.47 -0.61 -15.12
CA LEU A 148 -12.59 -1.65 -14.60
C LEU A 148 -12.20 -2.60 -15.73
N LEU A 149 -10.91 -2.89 -15.84
CA LEU A 149 -10.35 -3.91 -16.72
C LEU A 149 -9.86 -5.08 -15.85
N PRO A 150 -10.58 -6.22 -15.85
CA PRO A 150 -10.13 -7.41 -15.14
C PRO A 150 -8.82 -7.94 -15.74
N LEU A 151 -7.86 -8.29 -14.89
CA LEU A 151 -6.64 -9.00 -15.28
C LEU A 151 -6.95 -10.51 -15.33
N SER A 152 -7.71 -10.92 -16.34
CA SER A 152 -8.03 -12.33 -16.61
C SER A 152 -7.08 -12.92 -17.65
N GLU A 153 -7.03 -14.25 -17.77
CA GLU A 153 -6.30 -14.94 -18.86
C GLU A 153 -6.78 -14.54 -20.27
N GLU A 154 -7.99 -13.97 -20.38
CA GLU A 154 -8.55 -13.50 -21.66
C GLU A 154 -8.07 -12.09 -22.03
N VAL A 155 -7.50 -11.35 -21.07
CA VAL A 155 -6.91 -10.03 -21.28
C VAL A 155 -5.40 -10.19 -21.38
N ASP A 156 -4.90 -10.16 -22.60
CA ASP A 156 -3.47 -10.19 -22.86
C ASP A 156 -2.91 -8.78 -22.64
N ALA A 157 -2.24 -8.58 -21.50
CA ALA A 157 -1.67 -7.31 -21.07
C ALA A 157 -0.14 -7.37 -21.06
N ASP A 158 0.49 -6.51 -21.85
CA ASP A 158 1.94 -6.43 -22.03
C ASP A 158 2.43 -5.04 -21.59
N LEU A 159 3.25 -5.00 -20.55
CA LEU A 159 3.77 -3.76 -19.96
C LEU A 159 5.11 -3.38 -20.59
N GLU A 160 5.11 -2.30 -21.35
CA GLU A 160 6.30 -1.66 -21.88
C GLU A 160 6.78 -0.55 -20.94
N ARG A 161 7.85 -0.83 -20.20
CA ARG A 161 8.49 0.15 -19.31
C ARG A 161 9.18 1.25 -20.11
N SER A 162 8.96 2.51 -19.73
CA SER A 162 9.70 3.61 -20.34
C SER A 162 11.14 3.63 -19.82
N ARG A 163 12.09 3.90 -20.74
CA ARG A 163 13.50 4.10 -20.40
C ARG A 163 13.85 5.58 -20.19
N VAL A 164 12.88 6.47 -20.36
CA VAL A 164 13.05 7.92 -20.25
C VAL A 164 12.43 8.39 -18.94
N GLU A 165 13.25 9.03 -18.10
CA GLU A 165 12.81 9.57 -16.81
C GLU A 165 11.68 10.60 -17.02
N GLY A 166 10.54 10.38 -16.37
CA GLY A 166 9.36 11.23 -16.45
C GLY A 166 8.34 10.85 -17.53
N GLU A 167 8.60 9.86 -18.38
CA GLU A 167 7.59 9.31 -19.29
C GLU A 167 6.81 8.16 -18.63
N PRO A 168 5.47 8.11 -18.78
CA PRO A 168 4.69 7.02 -18.22
C PRO A 168 4.98 5.70 -18.95
N ASN A 169 4.87 4.60 -18.21
CA ASN A 169 4.86 3.25 -18.80
C ASN A 169 3.66 3.09 -19.74
N ARG A 170 3.75 2.12 -20.65
CA ARG A 170 2.66 1.79 -21.58
C ARG A 170 2.19 0.36 -21.33
N LEU A 171 0.89 0.19 -21.15
CA LEU A 171 0.25 -1.10 -21.02
C LEU A 171 -0.51 -1.40 -22.31
N LYS A 172 0.01 -2.32 -23.11
CA LYS A 172 -0.67 -2.79 -24.32
C LYS A 172 -1.64 -3.90 -23.94
N VAL A 173 -2.91 -3.69 -24.24
CA VAL A 173 -3.95 -4.68 -23.95
C VAL A 173 -4.58 -5.19 -25.24
N ASN A 174 -4.83 -6.49 -25.28
CA ASN A 174 -5.73 -7.09 -26.24
C ASN A 174 -6.86 -7.77 -25.47
N MET A 175 -8.09 -7.39 -25.78
CA MET A 175 -9.27 -7.88 -25.10
C MET A 175 -10.34 -8.26 -26.14
N PRO A 176 -11.06 -9.38 -25.93
CA PRO A 176 -12.25 -9.70 -26.69
C PRO A 176 -13.28 -8.56 -26.71
N ASP A 177 -14.02 -8.46 -27.81
CA ASP A 177 -15.14 -7.54 -27.92
C ASP A 177 -16.14 -7.76 -26.77
N GLY A 178 -16.41 -6.71 -25.98
CA GLY A 178 -17.36 -6.75 -24.87
C GLY A 178 -16.77 -6.95 -23.46
N ILE A 179 -15.45 -7.02 -23.30
CA ILE A 179 -14.80 -7.05 -21.96
C ILE A 179 -14.86 -5.70 -21.24
N ILE A 180 -15.13 -4.60 -21.94
CA ILE A 180 -15.41 -3.32 -21.29
C ILE A 180 -16.73 -3.45 -20.53
N GLN A 181 -16.64 -3.78 -19.24
CA GLN A 181 -17.72 -3.45 -18.33
C GLN A 181 -17.72 -1.92 -18.22
N ALA A 182 -18.55 -1.29 -19.06
CA ALA A 182 -19.05 0.05 -18.83
C ALA A 182 -19.96 -0.02 -17.60
N THR A 183 -19.39 -0.40 -16.47
CA THR A 183 -19.95 -0.04 -15.19
C THR A 183 -19.74 1.45 -15.16
N SER A 184 -20.77 2.20 -15.55
CA SER A 184 -20.93 3.56 -15.07
C SER A 184 -20.85 3.44 -13.56
N LEU A 185 -19.65 3.63 -13.03
CA LEU A 185 -19.45 3.83 -11.63
C LEU A 185 -20.18 5.16 -11.41
N GLU A 186 -21.45 5.10 -10.98
CA GLU A 186 -21.93 6.17 -10.10
C GLU A 186 -20.78 6.42 -9.14
N PRO A 187 -20.33 7.69 -8.96
CA PRO A 187 -19.19 7.98 -8.10
C PRO A 187 -19.41 7.13 -6.87
N LEU A 188 -18.51 6.17 -6.67
CA LEU A 188 -18.61 5.30 -5.53
C LEU A 188 -18.34 6.24 -4.36
N ASP A 189 -19.38 6.90 -3.86
CA ASP A 189 -19.50 7.35 -2.49
C ASP A 189 -19.68 6.09 -1.61
N ARG A 190 -18.91 5.05 -1.95
CA ARG A 190 -18.48 4.06 -1.02
C ARG A 190 -17.49 4.83 -0.16
N PRO A 191 -17.77 5.05 1.14
CA PRO A 191 -16.70 5.43 2.03
C PRO A 191 -15.56 4.45 1.79
N ARG A 192 -14.36 4.97 1.50
CA ARG A 192 -13.10 4.21 1.35
C ARG A 192 -13.10 3.03 2.33
N LYS A 193 -13.52 1.83 1.89
CA LYS A 193 -13.58 0.65 2.74
C LYS A 193 -12.18 0.05 2.66
N ARG A 194 -11.31 0.32 3.64
CA ARG A 194 -11.19 -0.53 4.83
C ARG A 194 -11.32 -2.00 4.43
N VAL A 195 -10.20 -2.60 4.05
CA VAL A 195 -10.06 -4.05 4.12
C VAL A 195 -10.21 -4.44 5.60
N ARG A 196 -11.36 -5.05 5.87
CA ARG A 196 -11.77 -5.79 7.08
C ARG A 196 -11.59 -5.12 8.44
N ARG A 197 -12.60 -4.32 8.80
CA ARG A 197 -13.09 -4.26 10.19
C ARG A 197 -14.61 -4.07 10.25
N GLU A 198 -15.39 -5.09 9.84
CA GLU A 198 -16.81 -5.20 10.24
C GLU A 198 -17.47 -6.57 9.95
N GLN A 199 -17.17 -7.58 10.77
CA GLN A 199 -18.16 -8.63 11.11
C GLN A 199 -18.48 -8.67 12.62
N ALA A 200 -18.10 -7.64 13.38
CA ALA A 200 -18.25 -7.65 14.85
C ALA A 200 -19.35 -6.72 15.40
N ARG A 201 -20.10 -5.98 14.57
CA ARG A 201 -21.04 -4.95 15.07
C ARG A 201 -22.52 -5.28 15.01
N GLU A 202 -22.95 -6.41 14.43
CA GLU A 202 -24.37 -6.79 14.48
C GLU A 202 -24.79 -7.57 15.74
N ARG A 203 -23.87 -7.97 16.62
CA ARG A 203 -24.23 -8.68 17.87
C ARG A 203 -24.59 -7.80 19.07
N VAL A 204 -24.50 -6.46 18.96
CA VAL A 204 -24.73 -5.56 20.12
C VAL A 204 -26.09 -4.85 20.09
N LYS A 205 -26.77 -4.75 18.94
CA LYS A 205 -28.08 -4.06 18.88
C LYS A 205 -29.29 -4.89 19.33
N ASN A 206 -29.15 -6.21 19.49
CA ASN A 206 -30.24 -7.06 20.00
C ASN A 206 -30.22 -7.26 21.54
N ARG A 207 -29.40 -6.51 22.28
CA ARG A 207 -29.31 -6.63 23.76
C ARG A 207 -29.82 -5.42 24.54
N GLN A 208 -30.45 -4.45 23.88
CA GLN A 208 -31.09 -3.28 24.53
C GLN A 208 -32.59 -3.20 24.23
N ARG A 209 -33.28 -4.35 24.22
CA ARG A 209 -34.75 -4.39 24.18
C ARG A 209 -35.40 -5.14 25.34
N ASP A 210 -34.61 -5.64 26.29
CA ASP A 210 -35.08 -6.40 27.45
C ASP A 210 -34.60 -5.82 28.80
N GLU A 211 -34.33 -4.51 28.87
CA GLU A 211 -34.14 -3.78 30.14
C GLU A 211 -34.85 -2.43 30.12
#